data_AF-A0AAD9DDK5-F1
#
_entry.id   AF-A0AAD9DDK5-F1
#
_cell.length_a   1.000
_cell.length_b   1.000
_cell.length_c   1.000
_cell.angle_alpha   90.00
_cell.angle_beta   90.00
_cell.angle_gamma   90.00
#
_symmetry.space_group_name_H-M   'P 1'
#
loop_
_entity.id
_entity.type
_entity.pdbx_description
1 polymer ?
#
loop_
_entity_poly.entity_id
_entity_poly.type
_entity_poly.pdbx_seq_one_letter_code
_entity_poly.pdbx_strand_id
1 'polypeptide(L)'
;MFLTGYDEIIDGNTTHSMIRVAVHTSNLLRGDNEMKANGAYTQNFPLKQSRASHNASKRMKSDDTEPKCLFEVDLARYLESYGYTKRQQWCPTTTSLKDKSSREFSLPELIRQYDYLSAYAVLIPSIPGRHKIDAYHNFGYLKLRKAIMDSFPASAKSANKPPPPILCQMSSLGYLNQKYLGKFHEAIDYTSTHSTRPVQDYDRVSKNKPPLQNQLRIVWPTVDEIRNSVEGYYGGGSVCGKKKNVSLEFLQPLYRRWSNVAYDPLQTARHVPTSKVLFSHHTMVGQ
;
A
#
# COMPACT_ATOMS: atom_id res chain seq x y z
N MET A 1 8.48 -0.87 6.92
CA MET A 1 8.38 -2.26 6.42
C MET A 1 9.42 -3.06 7.16
N PHE A 2 9.02 -4.15 7.80
CA PHE A 2 9.93 -5.11 8.42
C PHE A 2 9.93 -6.40 7.64
N LEU A 3 11.12 -6.98 7.55
CA LEU A 3 11.40 -8.27 6.95
C LEU A 3 12.07 -9.09 8.03
N THR A 4 11.41 -10.15 8.49
CA THR A 4 11.90 -10.99 9.60
C THR A 4 11.98 -12.43 9.13
N GLY A 5 13.20 -12.94 8.99
CA GLY A 5 13.42 -14.37 8.77
C GLY A 5 13.31 -15.14 10.08
N TYR A 6 12.61 -16.26 10.07
CA TYR A 6 12.50 -17.17 11.21
C TYR A 6 12.27 -18.60 10.73
N ASP A 7 12.48 -19.57 11.62
CA ASP A 7 12.16 -20.96 11.35
C ASP A 7 10.90 -21.37 12.11
N GLU A 8 10.04 -22.12 11.44
CA GLU A 8 8.79 -22.65 12.00
C GLU A 8 8.86 -24.17 12.04
N ILE A 9 8.56 -24.76 13.20
CA ILE A 9 8.49 -26.22 13.35
C ILE A 9 7.06 -26.64 13.03
N ILE A 10 6.90 -27.39 11.95
CA ILE A 10 5.64 -27.99 11.51
C ILE A 10 5.66 -29.46 11.93
N ASP A 11 4.60 -29.88 12.63
CA ASP A 11 4.36 -31.26 13.07
C ASP A 11 5.49 -31.88 13.92
N GLY A 12 6.24 -31.06 14.66
CA GLY A 12 7.26 -31.48 15.62
C GLY A 12 8.58 -31.98 15.00
N ASN A 13 8.62 -32.29 13.70
CA ASN A 13 9.77 -32.92 13.05
C ASN A 13 10.33 -32.13 11.85
N THR A 14 9.56 -31.21 11.27
CA THR A 14 9.95 -30.51 10.04
C THR A 14 10.15 -29.03 10.31
N THR A 15 11.35 -28.51 10.06
CA THR A 15 11.63 -27.08 10.16
C THR A 15 11.52 -26.41 8.79
N HIS A 16 10.65 -25.41 8.67
CA HIS A 16 10.54 -24.57 7.48
C HIS A 16 11.10 -23.19 7.75
N SER A 17 12.00 -22.71 6.88
CA SER A 17 12.42 -21.32 6.91
C SER A 17 11.36 -20.42 6.28
N MET A 18 11.04 -19.35 6.97
CA MET A 18 9.96 -18.42 6.67
C MET A 18 10.49 -16.98 6.64
N ILE A 19 9.81 -16.11 5.89
CA ILE A 19 9.94 -14.66 6.01
C ILE A 19 8.59 -14.05 6.36
N ARG A 20 8.58 -13.22 7.40
CA ARG A 20 7.46 -12.31 7.69
C ARG A 20 7.69 -10.99 6.98
N VAL A 21 6.72 -10.57 6.17
CA VAL A 21 6.67 -9.22 5.62
C VAL A 21 5.62 -8.43 6.39
N ALA A 22 6.05 -7.34 7.03
CA ALA A 22 5.18 -6.41 7.73
C ALA A 22 5.24 -5.01 7.09
N VAL A 23 4.12 -4.49 6.62
CA VAL A 23 3.97 -3.10 6.13
C VAL A 23 3.09 -2.35 7.12
N HIS A 24 3.65 -1.34 7.78
CA HIS A 24 2.99 -0.61 8.86
C HIS A 24 3.17 0.91 8.71
N THR A 25 2.36 1.68 9.42
CA THR A 25 2.35 3.16 9.37
C THR A 25 3.17 3.82 10.48
N SER A 26 3.44 3.09 11.57
CA SER A 26 4.14 3.63 12.75
C SER A 26 5.63 3.87 12.50
N ASN A 27 6.18 4.99 12.97
CA ASN A 27 7.63 5.12 13.11
C ASN A 27 8.13 4.25 14.28
N LEU A 28 9.43 3.94 14.33
CA LEU A 28 10.05 3.20 15.44
C LEU A 28 10.31 4.07 16.66
N LEU A 29 9.28 4.79 17.11
CA LEU A 29 9.32 5.64 18.29
C LEU A 29 8.24 5.20 19.26
N ARG A 30 8.55 5.24 20.56
CA ARG A 30 7.61 4.82 21.61
C ARG A 30 6.25 5.50 21.49
N GLY A 31 6.23 6.83 21.33
CA GLY A 31 5.00 7.60 21.20
C GLY A 31 4.14 7.21 20.00
N ASP A 32 4.77 6.92 18.85
CA ASP A 32 4.05 6.46 17.66
C ASP A 32 3.41 5.08 17.85
N ASN A 33 4.05 4.18 18.60
CA ASN A 33 3.56 2.81 18.78
C ASN A 33 2.57 2.66 19.94
N GLU A 34 2.67 3.48 20.99
CA GLU A 34 1.82 3.38 22.19
C GLU A 34 0.57 4.26 22.12
N MET A 35 0.68 5.44 21.48
CA MET A 35 -0.31 6.52 21.67
C MET A 35 -1.10 6.88 20.42
N LYS A 36 -0.79 6.28 19.27
CA LYS A 36 -1.39 6.64 17.98
C LYS A 36 -2.11 5.49 17.30
N ALA A 37 -3.12 5.83 16.52
CA ALA A 37 -3.84 4.87 15.71
C ALA A 37 -2.99 4.52 14.47
N ASN A 38 -2.58 3.24 14.40
CA ASN A 38 -1.74 2.71 13.34
C ASN A 38 -2.41 1.55 12.60
N GLY A 39 -1.97 1.32 11.37
CA GLY A 39 -2.27 0.12 10.60
C GLY A 39 -1.03 -0.73 10.40
N ALA A 40 -1.23 -2.06 10.35
CA ALA A 40 -0.20 -3.01 9.96
C ALA A 40 -0.83 -4.14 9.12
N TYR A 41 -0.21 -4.41 7.97
CA TYR A 41 -0.34 -5.66 7.24
C TYR A 41 0.83 -6.56 7.64
N THR A 42 0.56 -7.83 7.95
CA THR A 42 1.58 -8.81 8.29
C THR A 42 1.22 -10.17 7.69
N GLN A 43 2.14 -10.75 6.91
CA GLN A 43 1.97 -12.10 6.36
C GLN A 43 3.31 -12.84 6.35
N ASN A 44 3.26 -14.16 6.57
CA ASN A 44 4.42 -15.05 6.51
C ASN A 44 4.46 -15.78 5.16
N PHE A 45 5.66 -15.98 4.63
CA PHE A 45 5.92 -16.62 3.35
C PHE A 45 7.02 -17.67 3.51
N PRO A 46 6.82 -18.92 3.05
CA PRO A 46 7.82 -19.96 3.16
C PRO A 46 8.97 -19.78 2.18
N LEU A 47 10.12 -20.36 2.50
CA LEU A 47 11.22 -20.49 1.56
C LEU A 47 10.75 -21.35 0.37
N LYS A 48 11.10 -20.95 -0.86
CA LYS A 48 10.81 -21.77 -2.06
C LYS A 48 11.47 -23.13 -1.90
N GLN A 49 10.67 -24.18 -1.99
CA GLN A 49 11.20 -25.53 -2.05
C GLN A 49 12.02 -25.66 -3.33
N SER A 50 13.22 -26.26 -3.22
CA SER A 50 13.93 -26.71 -4.42
C SER A 50 13.02 -27.71 -5.09
N ARG A 51 12.44 -27.36 -6.26
CA ARG A 51 11.86 -28.38 -7.13
C ARG A 51 13.01 -29.33 -7.44
N ALA A 52 13.01 -30.51 -6.81
CA ALA A 52 14.01 -31.53 -7.02
C ALA A 52 14.20 -31.69 -8.53
N SER A 53 15.46 -31.75 -8.94
CA SER A 53 15.98 -31.81 -10.31
C SER A 53 15.54 -33.06 -11.07
N HIS A 54 14.24 -33.40 -11.09
CA HIS A 54 13.67 -34.29 -12.07
C HIS A 54 13.29 -33.44 -13.28
N ASN A 55 14.11 -33.56 -14.34
CA ASN A 55 14.00 -32.91 -15.67
C ASN A 55 14.88 -31.67 -15.90
N ALA A 56 16.09 -31.65 -15.34
CA ALA A 56 17.14 -30.69 -15.74
C ALA A 56 17.57 -30.82 -17.22
N SER A 57 17.25 -31.93 -17.90
CA SER A 57 17.60 -32.17 -19.30
C SER A 57 16.53 -31.73 -20.33
N LYS A 58 15.41 -31.14 -19.91
CA LYS A 58 14.35 -30.67 -20.84
C LYS A 58 14.00 -29.18 -20.73
N ARG A 59 14.80 -28.40 -20.00
CA ARG A 59 14.68 -26.94 -19.87
C ARG A 59 15.80 -26.20 -20.63
N MET A 60 16.03 -26.57 -21.89
CA MET A 60 16.56 -25.62 -22.87
C MET A 60 15.39 -25.24 -23.77
N LYS A 61 14.99 -23.97 -23.72
CA LYS A 61 13.79 -23.38 -24.36
C LYS A 61 12.46 -23.74 -23.69
N SER A 62 12.24 -23.26 -22.48
CA SER A 62 10.89 -22.87 -22.08
C SER A 62 10.91 -21.38 -21.75
N ASP A 63 10.17 -20.65 -22.56
CA ASP A 63 9.79 -19.24 -22.49
C ASP A 63 9.59 -18.71 -21.06
N ASP A 64 9.73 -17.38 -20.89
CA ASP A 64 9.65 -16.59 -19.65
C ASP A 64 8.23 -16.59 -19.00
N THR A 65 7.47 -17.67 -19.18
CA THR A 65 6.00 -17.77 -19.06
C THR A 65 5.48 -18.41 -17.77
N GLU A 66 6.29 -18.57 -16.71
CA GLU A 66 5.67 -18.79 -15.39
C GLU A 66 5.16 -17.42 -14.87
N PRO A 67 3.86 -17.28 -14.57
CA PRO A 67 3.32 -16.02 -14.06
C PRO A 67 3.99 -15.70 -12.72
N LYS A 68 4.90 -14.72 -12.73
CA LYS A 68 5.59 -14.26 -11.52
C LYS A 68 4.56 -13.64 -10.58
N CYS A 69 4.59 -14.03 -9.30
CA CYS A 69 3.72 -13.44 -8.28
C CYS A 69 3.93 -11.91 -8.25
N LEU A 70 2.85 -11.14 -8.43
CA LEU A 70 2.92 -9.68 -8.49
C LEU A 70 3.51 -9.08 -7.22
N PHE A 71 3.16 -9.63 -6.05
CA PHE A 71 3.68 -9.18 -4.76
C PHE A 71 5.21 -9.32 -4.70
N GLU A 72 5.77 -10.47 -5.12
CA GLU A 72 7.21 -10.71 -5.19
C GLU A 72 7.89 -9.70 -6.13
N VAL A 73 7.33 -9.52 -7.33
CA VAL A 73 7.87 -8.64 -8.37
C VAL A 73 7.89 -7.19 -7.89
N ASP A 74 6.81 -6.71 -7.29
CA ASP A 74 6.71 -5.34 -6.81
C ASP A 74 7.60 -5.10 -5.58
N LEU A 75 7.70 -6.07 -4.65
CA LEU A 75 8.57 -5.97 -3.48
C LEU A 75 10.03 -5.93 -3.88
N ALA A 76 10.47 -6.83 -4.75
CA ALA A 76 11.83 -6.85 -5.25
C ALA A 76 12.18 -5.56 -6.01
N ARG A 77 11.28 -5.10 -6.90
CA ARG A 77 11.46 -3.83 -7.63
C ARG A 77 11.57 -2.62 -6.69
N TYR A 78 10.76 -2.59 -5.63
CA TYR A 78 10.84 -1.53 -4.62
C TYR A 78 12.21 -1.51 -3.95
N LEU A 79 12.71 -2.66 -3.51
CA LEU A 79 14.03 -2.76 -2.84
C LEU A 79 15.20 -2.44 -3.78
N GLU A 80 15.10 -2.87 -5.05
CA GLU A 80 16.10 -2.56 -6.09
C GLU A 80 16.23 -1.07 -6.35
N SER A 81 15.13 -0.31 -6.26
CA SER A 81 15.14 1.14 -6.51
C SER A 81 16.02 1.95 -5.55
N TYR A 82 16.32 1.40 -4.37
CA TYR A 82 17.22 2.01 -3.37
C TYR A 82 18.68 1.59 -3.54
N GLY A 83 18.99 0.74 -4.53
CA GLY A 83 20.37 0.35 -4.81
C GLY A 83 21.02 -0.48 -3.70
N TYR A 84 20.24 -1.29 -2.96
CA TYR A 84 20.77 -2.23 -1.98
C TYR A 84 21.47 -3.42 -2.67
N THR A 85 22.63 -3.17 -3.26
CA THR A 85 23.43 -4.14 -4.03
C THR A 85 24.46 -4.88 -3.19
N LYS A 86 24.75 -4.39 -1.97
CA LYS A 86 25.69 -5.04 -1.06
C LYS A 86 25.24 -6.48 -0.79
N ARG A 87 26.08 -7.42 -1.19
CA ARG A 87 25.91 -8.83 -0.86
C ARG A 87 26.44 -9.07 0.55
N GLN A 88 25.67 -9.83 1.33
CA GLN A 88 26.07 -10.25 2.67
C GLN A 88 25.35 -11.54 3.04
N GLN A 89 25.81 -12.16 4.12
CA GLN A 89 25.10 -13.26 4.77
C GLN A 89 23.99 -12.68 5.65
N TRP A 90 22.75 -13.13 5.45
CA TRP A 90 21.57 -12.60 6.14
C TRP A 90 21.03 -13.52 7.25
N CYS A 91 21.38 -14.81 7.21
CA CYS A 91 20.91 -15.80 8.18
C CYS A 91 22.10 -16.28 9.04
N PRO A 92 22.00 -16.22 10.37
CA PRO A 92 22.88 -16.96 11.25
C PRO A 92 22.48 -18.44 11.22
N THR A 93 23.36 -19.31 10.70
CA THR A 93 23.48 -20.77 10.95
C THR A 93 22.24 -21.63 11.23
N THR A 94 21.03 -21.26 10.79
CA THR A 94 19.85 -22.10 10.90
C THR A 94 19.71 -23.04 9.70
N THR A 95 19.18 -24.22 9.99
CA THR A 95 19.60 -25.52 9.46
C THR A 95 19.18 -25.81 8.02
N SER A 96 18.21 -25.09 7.47
CA SER A 96 17.63 -25.39 6.14
C SER A 96 18.27 -24.60 4.99
N LEU A 97 19.03 -23.54 5.30
CA LEU A 97 19.90 -22.86 4.34
C LEU A 97 21.35 -23.33 4.43
N LYS A 98 21.68 -24.39 5.19
CA LYS A 98 23.07 -24.87 5.38
C LYS A 98 23.79 -25.23 4.07
N ASP A 99 23.08 -25.68 3.03
CA ASP A 99 23.66 -25.90 1.70
C ASP A 99 23.86 -24.61 0.88
N LYS A 100 23.20 -23.51 1.28
CA LYS A 100 23.32 -22.17 0.68
C LYS A 100 23.99 -21.15 1.63
N SER A 101 24.43 -21.55 2.82
CA SER A 101 24.85 -20.63 3.89
C SER A 101 26.18 -19.93 3.61
N SER A 102 26.92 -20.41 2.62
CA SER A 102 28.13 -19.76 2.08
C SER A 102 27.81 -18.69 1.04
N ARG A 103 26.56 -18.57 0.58
CA ARG A 103 26.19 -17.69 -0.53
C ARG A 103 25.70 -16.36 0.00
N GLU A 104 26.43 -15.31 -0.34
CA GLU A 104 26.01 -13.94 -0.08
C GLU A 104 24.91 -13.51 -1.06
N PHE A 105 23.86 -12.90 -0.52
CA PHE A 105 22.76 -12.35 -1.31
C PHE A 105 22.71 -10.84 -1.15
N SER A 106 22.34 -10.13 -2.22
CA SER A 106 21.76 -8.79 -2.03
C SER A 106 20.36 -8.93 -1.41
N LEU A 107 19.83 -7.86 -0.81
CA LEU A 107 18.49 -7.92 -0.20
C LEU A 107 17.40 -8.33 -1.22
N PRO A 108 17.34 -7.79 -2.45
CA PRO A 108 16.39 -8.25 -3.46
C PRO A 108 16.57 -9.73 -3.86
N GLU A 109 17.80 -10.24 -3.89
CA GLU A 109 18.06 -11.66 -4.19
C GLU A 109 17.62 -12.59 -3.07
N LEU A 110 17.80 -12.17 -1.81
CA LEU A 110 17.31 -12.89 -0.64
C LEU A 110 15.79 -12.97 -0.67
N ILE A 111 15.11 -11.84 -0.90
CA ILE A 111 13.65 -11.78 -0.98
C ILE A 111 13.13 -12.76 -2.03
N ARG A 112 13.75 -12.85 -3.20
CA ARG A 112 13.34 -13.79 -4.26
C ARG A 112 13.48 -15.27 -3.90
N GLN A 113 14.15 -15.63 -2.79
CA GLN A 113 14.22 -17.02 -2.33
C GLN A 113 12.91 -17.50 -1.69
N TYR A 114 12.01 -16.61 -1.30
CA TYR A 114 10.74 -16.96 -0.64
C TYR A 114 9.57 -17.01 -1.63
N ASP A 115 8.56 -17.81 -1.31
CA ASP A 115 7.36 -18.03 -2.12
C ASP A 115 6.22 -17.11 -1.65
N TYR A 116 5.84 -16.18 -2.51
CA TYR A 116 4.80 -15.18 -2.25
C TYR A 116 3.45 -15.52 -2.89
N LEU A 117 3.25 -16.72 -3.43
CA LEU A 117 2.00 -17.09 -4.10
C LEU A 117 0.75 -16.96 -3.20
N SER A 118 0.93 -17.07 -1.88
CA SER A 118 -0.14 -16.90 -0.90
C SER A 118 -0.51 -15.44 -0.59
N ALA A 119 0.16 -14.45 -1.17
CA ALA A 119 -0.08 -13.04 -0.88
C ALA A 119 -1.52 -12.63 -1.23
N TYR A 120 -2.27 -12.14 -0.24
CA TYR A 120 -3.67 -11.71 -0.43
C TYR A 120 -3.81 -10.20 -0.66
N ALA A 121 -2.69 -9.46 -0.67
CA ALA A 121 -2.65 -8.02 -0.88
C ALA A 121 -1.84 -7.67 -2.13
N VAL A 122 -2.17 -6.53 -2.76
CA VAL A 122 -1.38 -5.94 -3.84
C VAL A 122 -0.47 -4.86 -3.27
N LEU A 123 0.84 -4.93 -3.54
CA LEU A 123 1.78 -3.91 -3.10
C LEU A 123 1.71 -2.68 -4.02
N ILE A 124 1.53 -1.49 -3.44
CA ILE A 124 1.50 -0.21 -4.15
C ILE A 124 2.72 0.65 -3.73
N PRO A 125 3.92 0.41 -4.30
CA PRO A 125 5.11 1.13 -3.92
C PRO A 125 5.12 2.55 -4.51
N SER A 126 5.79 3.49 -3.83
CA SER A 126 6.15 4.79 -4.40
C SER A 126 7.65 4.98 -4.23
N ILE A 127 8.35 5.33 -5.31
CA ILE A 127 9.79 5.57 -5.32
C ILE A 127 10.09 6.96 -5.92
N PRO A 128 11.15 7.66 -5.47
CA PRO A 128 11.56 8.90 -6.09
C PRO A 128 11.92 8.71 -7.57
N GLY A 129 11.57 9.67 -8.42
CA GLY A 129 11.96 9.68 -9.82
C GLY A 129 10.86 10.14 -10.78
N ARG A 130 11.26 10.37 -12.03
CA ARG A 130 10.34 10.62 -13.15
C ARG A 130 10.20 9.32 -13.95
N HIS A 131 9.09 8.63 -13.73
CA HIS A 131 8.83 7.33 -14.36
C HIS A 131 8.23 7.54 -15.76
N LYS A 132 8.81 6.87 -16.76
CA LYS A 132 8.35 6.89 -18.15
C LYS A 132 7.08 6.03 -18.33
N ILE A 133 6.43 6.14 -19.49
CA ILE A 133 5.12 5.52 -19.80
C ILE A 133 5.14 3.99 -19.62
N ASP A 134 6.25 3.34 -19.89
CA ASP A 134 6.44 1.90 -19.70
C ASP A 134 6.53 1.49 -18.21
N ALA A 135 6.96 2.40 -17.34
CA ALA A 135 7.26 2.11 -15.94
C ALA A 135 6.32 2.77 -14.92
N TYR A 136 5.59 3.82 -15.30
CA TYR A 136 4.78 4.64 -14.38
C TYR A 136 3.62 3.88 -13.70
N HIS A 137 3.14 2.78 -14.28
CA HIS A 137 2.12 1.91 -13.69
C HIS A 137 2.69 0.98 -12.61
N ASN A 138 4.00 1.01 -12.38
CA ASN A 138 4.64 0.25 -11.31
C ASN A 138 4.65 1.01 -9.98
N PHE A 139 4.34 2.32 -9.97
CA PHE A 139 4.47 3.15 -8.78
C PHE A 139 3.28 4.09 -8.53
N GLY A 140 3.13 4.50 -7.26
CA GLY A 140 2.21 5.54 -6.82
C GLY A 140 0.75 5.25 -7.16
N TYR A 141 -0.02 6.32 -7.35
CA TYR A 141 -1.45 6.20 -7.64
C TYR A 141 -1.74 5.55 -9.01
N LEU A 142 -0.78 5.52 -9.93
CA LEU A 142 -0.93 4.84 -11.22
C LEU A 142 -0.80 3.32 -11.09
N LYS A 143 -0.02 2.82 -10.12
CA LYS A 143 -0.05 1.41 -9.71
C LYS A 143 -1.36 1.06 -9.01
N LEU A 144 -1.85 1.94 -8.13
CA LEU A 144 -3.18 1.78 -7.51
C LEU A 144 -4.27 1.70 -8.58
N ARG A 145 -4.27 2.62 -9.54
CA ARG A 145 -5.17 2.60 -10.71
C ARG A 145 -5.10 1.25 -11.44
N LYS A 146 -3.90 0.76 -11.74
CA LYS A 146 -3.73 -0.55 -12.40
C LYS A 146 -4.34 -1.68 -11.58
N ALA A 147 -4.05 -1.74 -10.28
CA ALA A 147 -4.61 -2.75 -9.38
C ALA A 147 -6.15 -2.71 -9.34
N ILE A 148 -6.75 -1.51 -9.36
CA ILE A 148 -8.20 -1.33 -9.41
C ILE A 148 -8.77 -1.82 -10.74
N MET A 149 -8.15 -1.48 -11.87
CA MET A 149 -8.58 -1.98 -13.19
C MET A 149 -8.52 -3.51 -13.29
N ASP A 150 -7.47 -4.11 -12.73
CA ASP A 150 -7.27 -5.56 -12.73
C ASP A 150 -8.32 -6.26 -11.80
N SER A 151 -8.75 -5.60 -10.72
CA SER A 151 -9.73 -6.15 -9.75
C SER A 151 -11.18 -5.89 -10.12
N PHE A 152 -11.47 -4.80 -10.84
CA PHE A 152 -12.80 -4.38 -11.26
C PHE A 152 -12.82 -4.18 -12.77
N PRO A 153 -13.13 -5.24 -13.55
CA PRO A 153 -13.20 -5.14 -15.01
C PRO A 153 -14.22 -4.09 -15.46
N ALA A 154 -14.04 -3.53 -16.66
CA ALA A 154 -14.93 -2.49 -17.20
C ALA A 154 -16.41 -2.91 -17.29
N SER A 155 -16.68 -4.22 -17.36
CA SER A 155 -18.02 -4.82 -17.33
C SER A 155 -18.69 -4.80 -15.95
N ALA A 156 -17.96 -4.58 -14.86
CA ALA A 156 -18.46 -4.61 -13.48
C ALA A 156 -19.19 -3.33 -13.04
N LYS A 157 -19.60 -2.47 -13.98
CA LYS A 157 -20.32 -1.22 -13.65
C LYS A 157 -21.73 -1.54 -13.17
N SER A 158 -22.02 -1.27 -11.90
CA SER A 158 -23.38 -1.30 -11.36
C SER A 158 -24.19 -0.14 -11.96
N ALA A 159 -25.24 -0.45 -12.71
CA ALA A 159 -25.97 0.51 -13.53
C ALA A 159 -26.97 1.39 -12.77
N ASN A 160 -27.25 1.10 -11.49
CA ASN A 160 -28.47 1.62 -10.85
C ASN A 160 -28.26 2.64 -9.71
N LYS A 161 -27.03 2.85 -9.21
CA LYS A 161 -26.75 3.84 -8.15
C LYS A 161 -25.36 4.47 -8.34
N PRO A 162 -25.18 5.78 -8.03
CA PRO A 162 -23.86 6.38 -8.01
C PRO A 162 -22.98 5.68 -6.96
N PRO A 163 -21.68 5.48 -7.24
CA PRO A 163 -20.77 4.90 -6.27
C PRO A 163 -20.67 5.83 -5.04
N PRO A 164 -20.49 5.28 -3.83
CA PRO A 164 -20.21 6.11 -2.68
C PRO A 164 -18.86 6.83 -2.85
N PRO A 165 -18.69 7.98 -2.18
CA PRO A 165 -17.47 8.76 -2.30
C PRO A 165 -16.26 7.98 -1.75
N ILE A 166 -15.11 8.16 -2.40
CA ILE A 166 -13.83 7.64 -1.93
C ILE A 166 -13.44 8.39 -0.66
N LEU A 167 -13.15 7.63 0.39
CA LEU A 167 -12.60 8.17 1.64
C LEU A 167 -11.08 8.16 1.59
N CYS A 168 -10.46 9.32 1.77
CA CYS A 168 -9.02 9.50 1.86
C CYS A 168 -8.67 9.93 3.28
N GLN A 169 -8.17 9.01 4.09
CA GLN A 169 -7.69 9.35 5.44
C GLN A 169 -6.19 9.59 5.41
N MET A 170 -5.72 10.69 6.01
CA MET A 170 -4.29 11.01 6.06
C MET A 170 -3.95 11.88 7.27
N SER A 171 -2.69 11.83 7.72
CA SER A 171 -2.16 12.70 8.79
C SER A 171 -1.14 13.71 8.27
N SER A 172 -0.96 13.83 6.96
CA SER A 172 -0.12 14.87 6.36
C SER A 172 -0.73 15.35 5.05
N LEU A 173 -0.79 16.67 4.85
CA LEU A 173 -1.39 17.28 3.68
C LEU A 173 -0.50 18.39 3.10
N GLY A 174 0.04 18.11 1.93
CA GLY A 174 0.76 19.08 1.10
C GLY A 174 -0.19 20.07 0.42
N TYR A 175 0.36 20.92 -0.44
CA TYR A 175 -0.47 21.75 -1.31
C TYR A 175 -1.21 20.87 -2.32
N LEU A 176 -2.52 21.04 -2.41
CA LEU A 176 -3.36 20.41 -3.41
C LEU A 176 -4.05 21.50 -4.22
N ASN A 177 -4.40 21.18 -5.47
CA ASN A 177 -5.33 21.97 -6.26
C ASN A 177 -6.49 21.09 -6.72
N GLN A 178 -7.62 21.72 -7.01
CA GLN A 178 -8.86 21.04 -7.36
C GLN A 178 -8.74 20.19 -8.62
N LYS A 179 -7.98 20.66 -9.63
CA LYS A 179 -7.73 19.92 -10.88
C LYS A 179 -7.00 18.60 -10.61
N TYR A 180 -5.90 18.64 -9.86
CA TYR A 180 -5.15 17.44 -9.49
C TYR A 180 -6.03 16.46 -8.72
N LEU A 181 -6.79 16.93 -7.72
CA LEU A 181 -7.61 16.05 -6.89
C LEU A 181 -8.76 15.40 -7.68
N GLY A 182 -9.36 16.14 -8.63
CA GLY A 182 -10.33 15.58 -9.56
C GLY A 182 -9.74 14.51 -10.49
N LYS A 183 -8.55 14.76 -11.05
CA LYS A 183 -7.83 13.80 -11.91
C LYS A 183 -7.36 12.58 -11.13
N PHE A 184 -6.95 12.78 -9.88
CA PHE A 184 -6.61 11.71 -8.97
C PHE A 184 -7.83 10.82 -8.69
N HIS A 185 -8.98 11.42 -8.33
CA HIS A 185 -10.23 10.68 -8.15
C HIS A 185 -10.60 9.87 -9.41
N GLU A 186 -10.61 10.49 -10.59
CA GLU A 186 -10.85 9.83 -11.88
C GLU A 186 -9.94 8.62 -12.15
N ALA A 187 -8.72 8.65 -11.62
CA ALA A 187 -7.76 7.57 -11.80
C ALA A 187 -8.04 6.37 -10.88
N ILE A 188 -8.60 6.62 -9.69
CA ILE A 188 -8.74 5.60 -8.65
C ILE A 188 -10.19 5.19 -8.40
N ASP A 189 -11.17 5.88 -8.96
CA ASP A 189 -12.57 5.47 -8.91
C ASP A 189 -12.82 4.36 -9.94
N TYR A 190 -13.25 3.18 -9.45
CA TYR A 190 -13.49 2.01 -10.29
C TYR A 190 -14.53 2.26 -11.40
N THR A 191 -15.43 3.23 -11.24
CA THR A 191 -16.45 3.52 -12.26
C THR A 191 -15.93 4.38 -13.42
N SER A 192 -14.94 5.23 -13.16
CA SER A 192 -14.37 6.16 -14.15
C SER A 192 -12.96 5.79 -14.63
N THR A 193 -12.20 4.98 -13.88
CA THR A 193 -10.78 4.68 -14.16
C THR A 193 -10.50 4.11 -15.56
N HIS A 194 -11.40 3.27 -16.07
CA HIS A 194 -11.30 2.66 -17.41
C HIS A 194 -11.52 3.67 -18.54
N SER A 195 -12.21 4.78 -18.27
CA SER A 195 -12.55 5.81 -19.25
C SER A 195 -11.64 7.04 -19.16
N THR A 196 -10.63 7.01 -18.28
CA THR A 196 -9.72 8.13 -18.04
C THR A 196 -8.28 7.73 -18.34
N ARG A 197 -7.48 8.68 -18.84
CA ARG A 197 -6.04 8.51 -19.02
C ARG A 197 -5.32 9.63 -18.26
N PRO A 198 -5.01 9.45 -16.97
CA PRO A 198 -4.60 10.54 -16.08
C PRO A 198 -3.36 11.32 -16.54
N VAL A 199 -2.47 10.67 -17.30
CA VAL A 199 -1.24 11.28 -17.80
C VAL A 199 -1.45 12.02 -19.12
N GLN A 200 -2.20 11.43 -20.06
CA GLN A 200 -2.45 12.03 -21.38
C GLN A 200 -3.57 13.08 -21.36
N ASP A 201 -4.59 12.88 -20.52
CA ASP A 201 -5.78 13.72 -20.47
C ASP A 201 -5.76 14.67 -19.25
N TYR A 202 -4.57 14.97 -18.69
CA TYR A 202 -4.44 15.80 -17.48
C TYR A 202 -5.02 17.22 -17.68
N ASP A 203 -4.79 17.81 -18.85
CA ASP A 203 -5.27 19.17 -19.18
C ASP A 203 -6.70 19.21 -19.70
N ARG A 204 -7.30 18.05 -19.98
CA ARG A 204 -8.68 17.99 -20.48
C ARG A 204 -9.67 18.24 -19.36
N VAL A 205 -10.52 19.25 -19.53
CA VAL A 205 -11.65 19.52 -18.65
C VAL A 205 -12.82 18.63 -19.04
N SER A 206 -13.34 17.86 -18.10
CA SER A 206 -14.55 17.08 -18.32
C SER A 206 -15.77 17.94 -18.02
N LYS A 207 -16.68 18.00 -18.98
CA LYS A 207 -17.96 18.70 -18.84
C LYS A 207 -18.93 17.82 -18.05
N ASN A 208 -19.81 18.42 -17.24
CA ASN A 208 -20.91 17.77 -16.50
C ASN A 208 -20.51 16.78 -15.40
N LYS A 209 -19.50 17.11 -14.58
CA LYS A 209 -19.15 16.31 -13.41
C LYS A 209 -19.93 16.72 -12.17
N PRO A 210 -20.31 15.75 -11.30
CA PRO A 210 -20.84 16.09 -10.00
C PRO A 210 -19.80 16.88 -9.19
N PRO A 211 -20.21 17.64 -8.16
CA PRO A 211 -19.26 18.31 -7.27
C PRO A 211 -18.26 17.32 -6.63
N LEU A 212 -17.01 17.75 -6.45
CA LEU A 212 -15.94 16.88 -5.92
C LEU A 212 -16.25 16.35 -4.51
N GLN A 213 -16.95 17.13 -3.69
CA GLN A 213 -17.39 16.74 -2.33
C GLN A 213 -18.37 15.55 -2.28
N ASN A 214 -19.02 15.25 -3.41
CA ASN A 214 -19.90 14.08 -3.55
C ASN A 214 -19.13 12.83 -4.00
N GLN A 215 -17.88 13.00 -4.46
CA GLN A 215 -17.04 11.97 -5.06
C GLN A 215 -15.86 11.57 -4.15
N LEU A 216 -15.32 12.53 -3.39
CA LEU A 216 -14.14 12.34 -2.56
C LEU A 216 -14.32 13.07 -1.23
N ARG A 217 -13.90 12.41 -0.15
CA ARG A 217 -13.88 12.97 1.21
C ARG A 217 -12.50 12.79 1.82
N ILE A 218 -12.04 13.79 2.56
CA ILE A 218 -10.75 13.78 3.25
C ILE A 218 -11.01 13.68 4.74
N VAL A 219 -10.62 12.57 5.36
CA VAL A 219 -10.69 12.42 6.82
C VAL A 219 -9.47 13.09 7.42
N TRP A 220 -9.68 14.16 8.19
CA TRP A 220 -8.64 15.00 8.78
C TRP A 220 -9.02 15.39 10.21
N PRO A 221 -8.12 15.19 11.21
CA PRO A 221 -8.42 15.55 12.59
C PRO A 221 -8.69 17.05 12.78
N THR A 222 -9.72 17.36 13.53
CA THR A 222 -10.00 18.74 13.97
C THR A 222 -9.08 19.15 15.11
N VAL A 223 -8.95 20.47 15.35
CA VAL A 223 -8.19 20.99 16.50
C VAL A 223 -8.74 20.45 17.83
N ASP A 224 -10.06 20.36 17.96
CA ASP A 224 -10.70 19.83 19.16
C ASP A 224 -10.45 18.32 19.33
N GLU A 225 -10.42 17.54 18.25
CA GLU A 225 -10.06 16.12 18.30
C GLU A 225 -8.61 15.91 18.73
N ILE A 226 -7.69 16.75 18.25
CA ILE A 226 -6.29 16.71 18.70
C ILE A 226 -6.20 17.09 20.18
N ARG A 227 -6.84 18.20 20.59
CA ARG A 227 -6.84 18.68 21.98
C ARG A 227 -7.34 17.62 22.96
N ASN A 228 -8.39 16.88 22.58
CA ASN A 228 -9.03 15.88 23.41
C ASN A 228 -8.41 14.47 23.28
N SER A 229 -7.39 14.29 22.45
CA SER A 229 -6.65 13.03 22.33
C SER A 229 -5.80 12.76 23.59
N VAL A 230 -5.32 11.52 23.74
CA VAL A 230 -4.47 11.12 24.88
C VAL A 230 -3.15 11.88 24.95
N GLU A 231 -2.66 12.39 23.82
CA GLU A 231 -1.45 13.22 23.74
C GLU A 231 -1.76 14.73 23.82
N GLY A 232 -3.04 15.11 23.82
CA GLY A 232 -3.48 16.49 23.69
C GLY A 232 -2.86 17.18 22.46
N TYR A 233 -2.50 18.45 22.59
CA TYR A 233 -1.87 19.21 21.49
C TYR A 233 -0.55 18.60 20.99
N TYR A 234 0.18 17.84 21.82
CA TYR A 234 1.40 17.17 21.37
C TYR A 234 1.13 16.12 20.27
N GLY A 235 -0.05 15.51 20.26
CA GLY A 235 -0.49 14.60 19.20
C GLY A 235 -0.54 15.28 17.82
N GLY A 236 -0.77 16.61 17.80
CA GLY A 236 -0.75 17.42 16.58
C GLY A 236 0.60 17.44 15.86
N GLY A 237 1.70 17.10 16.54
CA GLY A 237 3.02 16.96 15.91
C GLY A 237 3.09 15.88 14.81
N SER A 238 2.17 14.91 14.85
CA SER A 238 2.04 13.85 13.83
C SER A 238 0.99 14.17 12.75
N VAL A 239 0.29 15.30 12.88
CA VAL A 239 -0.73 15.80 11.95
C VAL A 239 -0.18 17.03 11.21
N CYS A 240 0.55 16.77 10.12
CA CYS A 240 1.38 17.77 9.44
C CYS A 240 0.64 18.46 8.28
N GLY A 241 0.14 19.66 8.50
CA GLY A 241 -0.47 20.47 7.44
C GLY A 241 -0.25 21.97 7.69
N LYS A 242 0.46 22.65 6.78
CA LYS A 242 0.60 24.11 6.87
C LYS A 242 -0.79 24.74 6.71
N LYS A 243 -1.15 25.71 7.56
CA LYS A 243 -2.46 26.41 7.51
C LYS A 243 -2.83 26.84 6.09
N LYS A 244 -1.90 27.45 5.35
CA LYS A 244 -2.11 27.87 3.95
C LYS A 244 -2.46 26.75 2.96
N ASN A 245 -2.13 25.50 3.26
CA ASN A 245 -2.43 24.34 2.42
C ASN A 245 -3.75 23.67 2.81
N VAL A 246 -4.03 23.58 4.12
CA VAL A 246 -5.23 22.89 4.63
C VAL A 246 -6.46 23.80 4.69
N SER A 247 -6.27 25.12 4.70
CA SER A 247 -7.36 26.10 4.71
C SER A 247 -7.80 26.56 3.32
N LEU A 248 -7.41 25.86 2.25
CA LEU A 248 -7.86 26.18 0.88
C LEU A 248 -9.39 26.00 0.81
N GLU A 249 -10.09 26.97 0.22
CA GLU A 249 -11.56 27.03 0.21
C GLU A 249 -12.19 25.78 -0.40
N PHE A 250 -11.64 25.28 -1.52
CA PHE A 250 -12.17 24.10 -2.20
C PHE A 250 -12.01 22.81 -1.39
N LEU A 251 -11.12 22.76 -0.38
CA LEU A 251 -10.94 21.60 0.48
C LEU A 251 -11.97 21.56 1.62
N GLN A 252 -12.48 22.71 2.06
CA GLN A 252 -13.41 22.81 3.20
C GLN A 252 -14.61 21.85 3.09
N PRO A 253 -15.34 21.75 1.96
CA PRO A 253 -16.46 20.82 1.85
C PRO A 253 -16.05 19.34 1.76
N LEU A 254 -14.77 19.04 1.51
CA LEU A 254 -14.25 17.68 1.43
C LEU A 254 -13.94 17.09 2.80
N TYR A 255 -13.66 17.92 3.81
CA TYR A 255 -13.21 17.46 5.10
C TYR A 255 -14.29 16.69 5.86
N ARG A 256 -13.86 15.62 6.52
CA ARG A 256 -14.65 14.81 7.45
C ARG A 256 -13.83 14.62 8.72
N ARG A 257 -14.54 14.53 9.84
CA ARG A 257 -13.98 14.34 11.18
C ARG A 257 -13.24 13.02 11.27
N TRP A 258 -12.19 12.99 12.07
CA TRP A 258 -11.41 11.77 12.32
C TRP A 258 -12.15 10.78 13.20
N SER A 259 -12.84 11.26 14.24
CA SER A 259 -13.51 10.39 15.20
C SER A 259 -14.93 10.00 14.75
N ASN A 260 -15.32 8.78 15.12
CA ASN A 260 -16.69 8.27 14.99
C ASN A 260 -17.17 7.70 16.33
N VAL A 261 -18.41 7.97 16.72
CA VAL A 261 -18.96 7.63 18.05
C VAL A 261 -19.68 6.27 18.09
N ALA A 262 -20.01 5.69 16.93
CA ALA A 262 -20.86 4.49 16.87
C ALA A 262 -20.09 3.17 17.02
N TYR A 263 -18.92 3.06 16.38
CA TYR A 263 -18.03 1.90 16.47
C TYR A 263 -16.62 2.34 16.12
N ASP A 264 -15.72 2.28 17.11
CA ASP A 264 -14.40 2.90 17.04
C ASP A 264 -13.30 1.92 17.51
N PRO A 265 -13.01 0.86 16.74
CA PRO A 265 -12.01 -0.14 17.12
C PRO A 265 -10.60 0.45 17.17
N LEU A 266 -10.38 1.57 16.48
CA LEU A 266 -9.12 2.32 16.50
C LEU A 266 -9.06 3.33 17.65
N GLN A 267 -10.13 3.48 18.44
CA GLN A 267 -10.26 4.51 19.47
C GLN A 267 -9.83 5.88 18.92
N THR A 268 -10.24 6.21 17.69
CA THR A 268 -9.99 7.45 16.96
C THR A 268 -10.33 8.71 17.76
N ALA A 269 -11.30 8.64 18.68
CA ALA A 269 -11.58 9.76 19.60
C ALA A 269 -10.41 10.03 20.59
N ARG A 270 -9.63 9.00 20.91
CA ARG A 270 -8.51 9.05 21.86
C ARG A 270 -7.16 9.15 21.18
N HIS A 271 -6.99 8.53 20.01
CA HIS A 271 -5.69 8.42 19.34
C HIS A 271 -5.68 9.18 18.02
N VAL A 272 -4.70 10.08 17.87
CA VAL A 272 -4.43 10.74 16.59
C VAL A 272 -3.89 9.72 15.57
N PRO A 273 -4.13 9.92 14.26
CA PRO A 273 -3.60 9.03 13.24
C PRO A 273 -2.10 9.24 13.01
N THR A 274 -1.38 8.15 12.75
CA THR A 274 -0.02 8.14 12.19
C THR A 274 -0.03 7.76 10.70
N SER A 275 0.76 8.46 9.88
CA SER A 275 0.64 8.50 8.40
C SER A 275 0.58 7.15 7.66
N LYS A 276 -0.40 6.96 6.75
CA LYS A 276 -0.31 7.07 5.26
C LYS A 276 -1.63 6.64 4.60
N VAL A 277 -1.96 7.26 3.46
CA VAL A 277 -3.32 7.37 2.91
C VAL A 277 -4.07 6.03 2.81
N LEU A 278 -5.17 5.89 3.56
CA LEU A 278 -6.15 4.83 3.36
C LEU A 278 -7.19 5.29 2.34
N PHE A 279 -7.36 4.50 1.27
CA PHE A 279 -8.48 4.63 0.35
C PHE A 279 -9.47 3.52 0.64
N SER A 280 -10.70 3.88 1.00
CA SER A 280 -11.78 2.90 1.13
C SER A 280 -12.83 3.14 0.05
N HIS A 281 -13.14 2.08 -0.69
CA HIS A 281 -14.34 2.01 -1.51
C HIS A 281 -15.39 1.25 -0.69
N HIS A 282 -16.47 1.92 -0.32
CA HIS A 282 -17.62 1.21 0.24
C HIS A 282 -18.33 0.48 -0.91
N THR A 283 -17.99 -0.78 -1.14
CA THR A 283 -18.91 -1.67 -1.87
C THR A 283 -19.89 -2.19 -0.83
N MET A 284 -21.19 -1.94 -1.02
CA MET A 284 -22.20 -2.73 -0.33
C MET A 284 -22.05 -4.15 -0.89
N VAL A 285 -21.26 -4.97 -0.21
CA VAL A 285 -21.31 -6.42 -0.40
C VAL A 285 -22.71 -6.81 0.04
N GLY A 286 -23.53 -7.24 -0.92
CA GLY A 286 -24.87 -7.72 -0.65
C GLY A 286 -24.82 -8.81 0.42
N GLN A 287 -25.70 -8.68 1.40
CA GLN A 287 -26.21 -9.84 2.12
C GLN A 287 -26.90 -10.77 1.13
#